data_AF-A0A660MD60-F1
#
_entry.id   AF-A0A660MD60-F1
#
_cell.length_a   1.000
_cell.length_b   1.000
_cell.length_c   1.000
_cell.angle_alpha   90.00
_cell.angle_beta   90.00
_cell.angle_gamma   90.00
#
_symmetry.space_group_name_H-M   'P 1'
#
loop_
_entity.id
_entity.type
_entity.pdbx_description
1 polymer ?
#
loop_
_entity_poly.entity_id
_entity_poly.type
_entity_poly.pdbx_seq_one_letter_code
_entity_poly.pdbx_strand_id
1 'polypeptide(L)'
;MVSISLLDEGDVQSALAAHLRRRRKVRGYSREQLAERSGVPAATIKKFELTGQISLRQFLLLWQSLDDLQALYALTTGAARAAPQSIEDVLNDPL
;
A
#
# COMPACT_ATOMS: atom_id res chain seq x y z
N MET A 1 -5.13 30.00 16.55
CA MET A 1 -6.01 29.59 15.44
C MET A 1 -5.60 28.17 15.07
N VAL A 2 -6.45 27.19 15.31
CA VAL A 2 -6.16 25.79 14.95
C VAL A 2 -6.44 25.65 13.46
N SER A 3 -5.41 25.45 12.66
CA SER A 3 -5.53 25.04 11.26
C SER A 3 -6.02 23.60 11.24
N ILE A 4 -7.32 23.42 11.00
CA ILE A 4 -7.89 22.11 10.66
C ILE A 4 -7.34 21.76 9.29
N SER A 5 -6.35 20.86 9.25
CA SER A 5 -5.98 20.19 8.01
C SER A 5 -7.17 19.31 7.62
N LEU A 6 -7.90 19.68 6.58
CA LEU A 6 -9.06 18.95 6.05
C LEU A 6 -8.60 17.73 5.25
N LEU A 7 -7.89 16.81 5.90
CA LEU A 7 -7.55 15.53 5.31
C LEU A 7 -8.75 14.61 5.52
N ASP A 8 -9.45 14.28 4.44
CA ASP A 8 -10.66 13.46 4.49
C ASP A 8 -10.40 12.01 4.05
N GLU A 9 -11.43 11.17 4.06
CA GLU A 9 -11.29 9.77 3.65
C GLU A 9 -10.92 9.61 2.17
N GLY A 10 -11.35 10.55 1.31
CA GLY A 10 -11.09 10.54 -0.12
C GLY A 10 -9.64 10.86 -0.44
N ASP A 11 -9.04 11.79 0.29
CA ASP A 11 -7.61 12.10 0.23
C ASP A 11 -6.77 10.86 0.55
N VAL A 12 -7.11 10.18 1.66
CA VAL A 12 -6.40 8.96 2.08
C VAL A 12 -6.57 7.84 1.07
N GLN A 13 -7.79 7.59 0.59
CA GLN A 13 -8.05 6.57 -0.45
C GLN A 13 -7.24 6.84 -1.72
N SER A 14 -7.21 8.09 -2.17
CA SER A 14 -6.48 8.52 -3.36
C SER A 14 -4.97 8.35 -3.18
N ALA A 15 -4.45 8.73 -2.01
CA ALA A 15 -3.04 8.57 -1.67
C ALA A 15 -2.60 7.10 -1.64
N LEU A 16 -3.39 6.22 -1.00
CA LEU A 16 -3.12 4.79 -0.93
C LEU A 16 -3.19 4.11 -2.31
N ALA A 17 -4.19 4.47 -3.13
CA ALA A 17 -4.30 3.97 -4.49
C ALA A 17 -3.13 4.42 -5.38
N ALA A 18 -2.73 5.69 -5.27
CA ALA A 18 -1.57 6.22 -5.98
C ALA A 18 -0.28 5.52 -5.55
N HIS A 19 -0.11 5.25 -4.24
CA HIS A 19 1.04 4.53 -3.70
C HIS A 19 1.18 3.12 -4.28
N LEU A 20 0.15 2.29 -4.14
CA LEU A 20 0.19 0.92 -4.66
C LEU A 20 0.31 0.89 -6.20
N ARG A 21 -0.35 1.82 -6.91
CA ARG A 21 -0.18 1.95 -8.38
C ARG A 21 1.27 2.25 -8.75
N ARG A 22 1.96 3.13 -8.02
CA ARG A 22 3.38 3.41 -8.24
C ARG A 22 4.22 2.17 -7.98
N ARG A 23 4.05 1.49 -6.83
CA ARG A 23 4.80 0.26 -6.50
C ARG A 23 4.61 -0.84 -7.56
N ARG A 24 3.39 -1.03 -8.06
CA ARG A 24 3.11 -1.96 -9.18
C ARG A 24 3.90 -1.61 -10.43
N LYS A 25 3.91 -0.32 -10.82
CA LYS A 25 4.65 0.14 -12.00
C LYS A 25 6.16 0.02 -11.83
N VAL A 26 6.70 0.34 -10.65
CA VAL A 26 8.13 0.18 -10.33
C VAL A 26 8.56 -1.29 -10.47
N ARG A 27 7.71 -2.23 -10.04
CA ARG A 27 7.94 -3.68 -10.24
C ARG A 27 7.67 -4.17 -11.67
N GLY A 28 7.21 -3.29 -12.58
CA GLY A 28 6.93 -3.65 -13.97
C GLY A 28 5.70 -4.54 -14.18
N TYR A 29 4.83 -4.69 -13.19
CA TYR A 29 3.68 -5.58 -13.30
C TYR A 29 2.52 -4.93 -14.05
N SER A 30 1.96 -5.64 -15.02
CA SER A 30 0.61 -5.38 -15.55
C SER A 30 -0.44 -5.62 -14.45
N ARG A 31 -1.70 -5.25 -14.72
CA ARG A 31 -2.78 -5.54 -13.77
C ARG A 31 -3.08 -7.04 -13.69
N GLU A 32 -2.94 -7.73 -14.82
CA GLU A 32 -3.11 -9.17 -14.96
C GLU A 32 -2.02 -9.90 -14.18
N GLN A 33 -0.76 -9.47 -14.31
CA GLN A 33 0.35 -10.04 -13.53
C GLN A 33 0.18 -9.80 -12.02
N LEU A 34 -0.35 -8.64 -11.61
CA LEU A 34 -0.67 -8.41 -10.20
C LEU A 34 -1.88 -9.24 -9.74
N ALA A 35 -2.86 -9.47 -10.61
CA ALA A 35 -4.02 -10.29 -10.30
C ALA A 35 -3.63 -11.74 -10.01
N GLU A 36 -2.72 -12.29 -10.81
CA GLU A 36 -2.15 -13.62 -10.59
C GLU A 36 -1.42 -13.74 -9.25
N ARG A 37 -0.67 -12.69 -8.86
CA ARG A 37 0.12 -12.67 -7.61
C ARG A 37 -0.72 -12.44 -6.36
N SER A 38 -1.75 -11.62 -6.45
CA SER A 38 -2.56 -11.20 -5.30
C SER A 38 -3.88 -11.97 -5.15
N GLY A 39 -4.31 -12.68 -6.20
CA GLY A 39 -5.64 -13.28 -6.30
C GLY A 39 -6.77 -12.26 -6.43
N VAL A 40 -6.46 -10.96 -6.63
CA VAL A 40 -7.45 -9.90 -6.82
C VAL A 40 -7.67 -9.67 -8.32
N PRO A 41 -8.91 -9.75 -8.85
CA PRO A 41 -9.16 -9.60 -10.29
C PRO A 41 -8.61 -8.29 -10.87
N ALA A 42 -8.06 -8.35 -12.10
CA ALA A 42 -7.49 -7.19 -12.80
C ALA A 42 -8.48 -6.02 -12.96
N ALA A 43 -9.77 -6.32 -13.14
CA ALA A 43 -10.84 -5.32 -13.17
C ALA A 43 -11.02 -4.60 -11.83
N THR A 44 -10.91 -5.33 -10.71
CA THR A 44 -10.94 -4.77 -9.36
C THR A 44 -9.71 -3.91 -9.09
N ILE A 45 -8.52 -4.36 -9.51
CA ILE A 45 -7.28 -3.57 -9.44
C ILE A 45 -7.44 -2.27 -10.24
N LYS A 46 -7.97 -2.35 -11.47
CA LYS A 46 -8.24 -1.16 -12.30
C LYS A 46 -9.19 -0.19 -11.60
N LYS A 47 -10.30 -0.68 -11.02
CA LYS A 47 -11.24 0.16 -10.28
C LYS A 47 -10.54 0.86 -9.12
N PHE A 48 -9.85 0.11 -8.26
CA PHE A 48 -9.12 0.66 -7.12
C PHE A 48 -8.11 1.74 -7.54
N GLU A 49 -7.30 1.48 -8.56
CA GLU A 49 -6.29 2.44 -9.03
C GLU A 49 -6.87 3.72 -9.64
N LEU A 50 -8.14 3.71 -10.06
CA LEU A 50 -8.82 4.86 -10.67
C LEU A 50 -9.69 5.61 -9.66
N THR A 51 -10.30 4.91 -8.70
CA THR A 51 -11.33 5.49 -7.82
C THR A 51 -10.97 5.43 -6.34
N GLY A 52 -9.91 4.75 -5.95
CA GLY A 52 -9.57 4.51 -4.54
C GLY A 52 -10.44 3.46 -3.84
N GLN A 53 -11.46 2.91 -4.52
CA GLN A 53 -12.46 2.05 -3.89
C GLN A 53 -12.14 0.57 -4.07
N ILE A 54 -12.10 -0.16 -2.95
CA ILE A 54 -11.90 -1.61 -2.88
C ILE A 54 -12.35 -2.13 -1.50
N SER A 55 -12.56 -3.44 -1.35
CA SER A 55 -12.73 -4.03 -0.02
C SER A 55 -11.41 -4.05 0.76
N LEU A 56 -11.47 -3.95 2.09
CA LEU A 56 -10.28 -4.00 2.94
C LEU A 56 -9.46 -5.28 2.73
N ARG A 57 -10.11 -6.44 2.64
CA ARG A 57 -9.42 -7.72 2.38
C ARG A 57 -8.58 -7.66 1.11
N GLN A 58 -9.18 -7.20 0.00
CA GLN A 58 -8.46 -7.13 -1.27
C GLN A 58 -7.37 -6.05 -1.24
N PHE A 59 -7.58 -4.94 -0.55
CA PHE A 59 -6.55 -3.93 -0.34
C PHE A 59 -5.31 -4.53 0.34
N LEU A 60 -5.49 -5.28 1.44
CA LEU A 60 -4.38 -5.94 2.13
C LEU A 60 -3.67 -6.98 1.24
N LEU A 61 -4.43 -7.71 0.41
CA LEU A 61 -3.85 -8.63 -0.59
C LEU A 61 -3.04 -7.91 -1.67
N LEU A 62 -3.45 -6.72 -2.12
CA LEU A 62 -2.64 -5.92 -3.03
C LEU A 62 -1.39 -5.39 -2.33
N TRP A 63 -1.54 -4.93 -1.08
CA TRP A 63 -0.42 -4.41 -0.29
C TRP A 63 0.65 -5.48 -0.09
N GLN A 64 0.31 -6.67 0.42
CA GLN A 64 1.30 -7.75 0.62
C GLN A 64 2.02 -8.17 -0.67
N SER A 65 1.39 -8.01 -1.84
CA SER A 65 1.99 -8.34 -3.14
C SER A 65 2.88 -7.23 -3.70
N LEU A 66 2.75 -6.00 -3.20
CA LEU A 66 3.39 -4.80 -3.73
C LEU A 66 4.32 -4.10 -2.73
N ASP A 67 4.18 -4.38 -1.45
CA ASP A 67 4.84 -3.70 -0.35
C ASP A 67 4.82 -4.53 0.94
N ASP A 68 5.47 -4.03 1.98
CA ASP A 68 5.52 -4.70 3.28
C ASP A 68 4.22 -4.48 4.08
N LEU A 69 3.47 -5.56 4.34
CA LEU A 69 2.24 -5.52 5.12
C LEU A 69 2.49 -5.13 6.59
N GLN A 70 3.70 -5.34 7.10
CA GLN A 70 4.09 -4.93 8.45
C GLN A 70 3.95 -3.41 8.65
N ALA A 71 4.15 -2.61 7.59
CA ALA A 71 3.95 -1.17 7.64
C ALA A 71 2.51 -0.80 8.05
N LEU A 72 1.50 -1.52 7.54
CA LEU A 72 0.09 -1.31 7.93
C LEU A 72 -0.19 -1.84 9.33
N TYR A 73 0.41 -2.96 9.73
CA TYR A 73 0.25 -3.52 11.07
C TYR A 73 0.87 -2.62 12.16
N ALA A 74 1.98 -1.95 11.86
CA ALA A 74 2.59 -0.99 12.78
C ALA A 74 1.66 0.21 13.06
N LEU A 75 0.85 0.65 12.08
CA LEU A 75 -0.13 1.73 12.26
C LEU A 75 -1.19 1.41 13.32
N THR A 76 -1.55 0.14 13.49
CA THR A 76 -2.62 -0.26 14.43
C THR A 76 -2.11 -0.58 15.82
N THR A 77 -0.83 -0.93 15.95
CA THR A 77 -0.21 -1.35 17.22
C THR A 77 0.53 -0.21 17.91
N GLY A 78 0.82 0.89 17.22
CA GLY A 78 1.66 1.97 17.74
C GLY A 78 3.12 1.52 17.96
N ALA A 79 3.48 0.32 17.50
CA ALA A 79 4.85 -0.12 17.49
C ALA A 79 5.64 0.81 16.57
N ALA A 80 6.64 1.52 17.12
CA ALA A 80 7.62 2.20 16.30
C ALA A 80 8.16 1.17 15.30
N ARG A 81 8.23 1.53 14.01
CA ARG A 81 8.95 0.73 13.02
C ARG A 81 10.31 0.45 13.65
N ALA A 82 10.57 -0.82 13.98
CA ALA A 82 11.69 -1.16 14.85
C ALA A 82 12.93 -0.53 14.26
N ALA A 83 13.61 0.32 15.03
CA ALA A 83 14.84 0.93 14.54
C ALA A 83 15.78 -0.22 14.12
N PRO A 84 16.40 -0.15 12.93
CA PRO A 84 17.27 -1.21 12.47
C PRO A 84 18.31 -1.49 13.56
N GLN A 85 18.38 -2.74 13.99
CA GLN A 85 19.25 -3.16 15.10
C GLN A 85 20.64 -3.52 14.57
N SER A 86 20.76 -3.70 13.26
CA SER A 86 21.98 -4.11 12.57
C SER A 86 22.18 -3.37 11.26
N ILE A 87 23.41 -3.42 10.73
CA ILE A 87 23.74 -2.88 9.40
C ILE A 87 22.97 -3.66 8.33
N GLU A 88 22.81 -4.97 8.51
CA GLU A 88 22.04 -5.82 7.62
C GLU A 88 20.57 -5.38 7.51
N ASP A 89 19.95 -4.92 8.60
CA ASP A 89 18.57 -4.41 8.58
C ASP A 89 18.44 -3.13 7.75
N VAL A 90 19.44 -2.24 7.81
CA VAL A 90 19.47 -1.02 7.00
C VAL A 90 19.61 -1.35 5.52
N LEU A 91 20.47 -2.32 5.19
CA LEU A 91 20.72 -2.72 3.80
C LEU A 91 19.53 -3.43 3.16
N ASN A 92 18.63 -4.01 3.95
CA ASN A 92 17.46 -4.74 3.48
C ASN A 92 16.16 -3.92 3.48
N ASP A 93 16.14 -2.66 3.93
CA ASP A 93 14.95 -1.80 3.88
C ASP A 93 14.66 -1.39 2.42
N PRO A 94 13.54 -1.82 1.81
CA PRO A 94 13.21 -1.41 0.46
C PRO A 94 12.66 0.02 0.48
N LEU A 95 13.56 0.99 0.28
CA LEU A 95 13.25 2.43 0.07
C LEU A 95 11.99 2.65 -0.80
#